data_AF-A0A9W9LBL3-F1
#
_entry.id   AF-A0A9W9LBL3-F1
#
_cell.length_a   1.000
_cell.length_b   1.000
_cell.length_c   1.000
_cell.angle_alpha   90.00
_cell.angle_beta   90.00
_cell.angle_gamma   90.00
#
_symmetry.space_group_name_H-M   'P 1'
#
loop_
_entity.id
_entity.type
_entity.pdbx_description
1 polymer ?
#
loop_
_entity_poly.entity_id
_entity_poly.type
_entity_poly.pdbx_seq_one_letter_code
_entity_poly.pdbx_strand_id
1 'polypeptide(L)'
;MMMLNSMPYNTTVHFHGIEQLNTPWSDGVPGLTQKPIQPGHSWTYRWTATGLNSGCIATAGLHEIIEVDPNAGWASLKLISAASLKSLMFLIDEHPMYIYEVDACLYTPLPTIYTGKRYAAMIKLGKPWKDYTIRDPDTQGDQIISGFATLRYQDSQDTTPSQPYVNYGGRNTPAVFTPLDDKGIMPPYLR
;
A
#
# COMPACT_ATOMS: atom_id res chain seq x y z
N MET A 1 9.07 20.97 4.53
CA MET A 1 8.87 20.30 5.84
C MET A 1 10.09 20.52 6.72
N MET A 2 9.92 20.96 7.98
CA MET A 2 11.01 20.98 8.97
C MET A 2 10.93 19.71 9.83
N MET A 3 12.07 19.07 10.07
CA MET A 3 12.21 17.88 10.91
C MET A 3 13.17 18.20 12.05
N LEU A 4 12.71 17.97 13.30
CA LEU A 4 13.53 18.03 14.51
C LEU A 4 13.86 16.60 14.94
N ASN A 5 15.14 16.28 15.08
CA ASN A 5 15.56 14.99 15.61
C ASN A 5 15.59 15.01 17.15
N SER A 6 14.51 14.57 17.78
CA SER A 6 14.44 14.43 19.25
C SER A 6 14.91 13.06 19.76
N MET A 7 15.44 12.19 18.88
CA MET A 7 15.97 10.88 19.26
C MET A 7 17.43 10.99 19.72
N PRO A 8 17.93 10.02 20.50
CA PRO A 8 19.34 9.99 20.93
C PRO A 8 20.32 9.55 19.83
N TYR A 9 19.85 9.24 18.62
CA TYR A 9 20.66 8.77 17.51
C TYR A 9 20.54 9.67 16.28
N ASN A 10 21.58 9.68 15.45
CA ASN A 10 21.55 10.34 14.14
C ASN A 10 20.45 9.75 13.25
N THR A 11 19.77 10.58 12.46
CA THR A 11 18.74 10.12 11.53
C THR A 11 18.63 11.01 10.30
N THR A 12 17.93 10.54 9.26
CA THR A 12 17.47 11.33 8.13
C THR A 12 16.08 10.86 7.71
N VAL A 13 15.42 11.59 6.80
CA VAL A 13 14.14 11.20 6.22
C VAL A 13 14.28 11.21 4.72
N HIS A 14 14.09 10.06 4.08
CA HIS A 14 14.02 9.96 2.63
C HIS A 14 12.56 9.98 2.15
N PHE A 15 12.29 10.74 1.09
CA PHE A 15 10.96 10.89 0.51
C PHE A 15 10.82 10.00 -0.72
N HIS A 16 10.52 8.72 -0.47
CA HIS A 16 10.47 7.70 -1.50
C HIS A 16 9.52 8.06 -2.64
N GLY A 17 10.04 8.05 -3.87
CA GLY A 17 9.27 8.31 -5.09
C GLY A 17 9.12 9.79 -5.46
N ILE A 18 9.71 10.72 -4.70
CA ILE A 18 9.82 12.13 -5.10
C ILE A 18 11.06 12.29 -5.97
N GLU A 19 10.92 12.88 -7.15
CA GLU A 19 12.01 13.03 -8.13
C GLU A 19 13.12 14.00 -7.66
N GLN A 20 12.82 14.88 -6.71
CA GLN A 20 13.75 15.88 -6.16
C GLN A 20 14.35 16.83 -7.22
N LEU A 21 13.58 17.11 -8.29
CA LEU A 21 14.00 17.99 -9.37
C LEU A 21 14.38 19.37 -8.83
N ASN A 22 15.62 19.80 -9.11
CA ASN A 22 16.25 21.03 -8.60
C ASN A 22 16.44 21.10 -7.08
N THR A 23 16.17 20.03 -6.32
CA THR A 23 16.30 19.97 -4.86
C THR A 23 16.97 18.70 -4.33
N PRO A 24 18.07 18.20 -4.95
CA PRO A 24 18.66 16.90 -4.59
C PRO A 24 19.15 16.83 -3.13
N TRP A 25 19.53 17.96 -2.52
CA TRP A 25 19.92 18.04 -1.10
C TRP A 25 18.77 17.80 -0.11
N SER A 26 17.51 17.70 -0.59
CA SER A 26 16.34 17.37 0.23
C SER A 26 15.89 15.92 0.07
N ASP A 27 16.71 15.07 -0.58
CA ASP A 27 16.41 13.67 -0.79
C ASP A 27 16.57 12.81 0.47
N GLY A 28 17.47 13.17 1.39
CA GLY A 28 17.55 12.54 2.71
C GLY A 28 18.40 11.29 2.84
N VAL A 29 19.20 10.93 1.84
CA VAL A 29 20.10 9.76 1.88
C VAL A 29 21.42 10.15 2.56
N PRO A 30 21.72 9.61 3.76
CA PRO A 30 22.90 10.00 4.51
C PRO A 30 24.18 9.54 3.81
N GLY A 31 25.16 10.45 3.67
CA GLY A 31 26.43 10.18 2.99
C GLY A 31 26.39 10.34 1.47
N LEU A 32 25.20 10.53 0.88
CA LEU A 32 25.05 10.83 -0.54
C LEU A 32 24.52 12.26 -0.75
N THR A 33 23.29 12.52 -0.31
CA THR A 33 22.62 13.81 -0.55
C THR A 33 22.69 14.75 0.65
N GLN A 34 22.91 14.23 1.86
CA GLN A 34 23.16 15.04 3.06
C GLN A 34 23.94 14.29 4.15
N LYS A 35 24.37 15.03 5.18
CA LYS A 35 24.81 14.43 6.46
C LYS A 35 23.59 14.06 7.32
N PRO A 36 23.72 13.07 8.23
CA PRO A 36 22.69 12.79 9.21
C PRO A 36 22.36 13.98 10.11
N ILE A 37 21.10 14.10 10.49
CA ILE A 37 20.61 15.09 11.46
C ILE A 37 20.96 14.55 12.85
N GLN A 38 21.79 15.30 13.58
CA GLN A 38 22.25 14.92 14.92
C GLN A 38 21.12 15.07 15.96
N PRO A 39 21.21 14.37 17.11
CA PRO A 39 20.30 14.57 18.23
C PRO A 39 20.14 16.05 18.62
N GLY A 40 18.91 16.51 18.80
CA GLY A 40 18.56 17.88 19.13
C GLY A 40 18.65 18.88 17.96
N HIS A 41 19.12 18.46 16.78
CA HIS A 41 19.24 19.33 15.60
C HIS A 41 18.03 19.19 14.69
N SER A 42 17.82 20.19 13.83
CA SER A 42 16.77 20.19 12.82
C SER A 42 17.30 20.37 11.41
N TRP A 43 16.52 19.90 10.43
CA TRP A 43 16.76 20.10 9.01
C TRP A 43 15.45 20.46 8.30
N THR A 44 15.53 21.34 7.31
CA THR A 44 14.37 21.72 6.50
C THR A 44 14.49 21.14 5.11
N TYR A 45 13.62 20.17 4.80
CA TYR A 45 13.45 19.61 3.47
C TYR A 45 12.54 20.52 2.64
N ARG A 46 13.00 20.93 1.45
CA ARG A 46 12.24 21.76 0.50
C ARG A 46 12.32 21.14 -0.88
N TRP A 47 11.18 20.70 -1.38
CA TRP A 47 10.99 20.10 -2.69
C TRP A 47 9.53 20.31 -3.13
N THR A 48 9.25 20.11 -4.41
CA THR A 48 7.91 20.23 -4.98
C THR A 48 7.36 18.84 -5.28
N ALA A 49 6.17 18.51 -4.76
CA ALA A 49 5.48 17.28 -5.15
C ALA A 49 4.67 17.52 -6.43
N THR A 50 4.97 16.75 -7.47
CA THR A 50 4.20 16.72 -8.71
C THR A 50 3.25 15.52 -8.66
N GLY A 51 2.00 15.75 -8.24
CA GLY A 51 0.98 14.71 -8.02
C GLY A 51 0.85 14.35 -6.54
N LEU A 52 -0.31 14.62 -5.93
CA LEU A 52 -0.48 14.49 -4.48
C LEU A 52 -1.73 13.72 -4.09
N ASN A 53 -1.53 12.75 -3.20
CA ASN A 53 -2.55 12.29 -2.27
C ASN A 53 -2.59 13.28 -1.10
N SER A 54 -3.76 13.83 -0.78
CA SER A 54 -3.97 14.75 0.35
C SER A 54 -5.06 14.22 1.27
N GLY A 55 -5.07 14.67 2.53
CA GLY A 55 -6.13 14.28 3.48
C GLY A 55 -5.87 12.94 4.19
N CYS A 56 -4.61 12.62 4.47
CA CYS A 56 -4.29 11.44 5.28
C CYS A 56 -4.88 11.59 6.70
N ILE A 57 -5.72 10.62 7.10
CA ILE A 57 -6.22 10.47 8.46
C ILE A 57 -5.45 9.31 9.07
N ALA A 58 -4.70 9.56 10.13
CA ALA A 58 -3.95 8.52 10.81
C ALA A 58 -4.91 7.55 11.50
N THR A 59 -4.61 6.26 11.38
CA THR A 59 -5.34 5.21 12.09
C THR A 59 -4.94 5.22 13.57
N ALA A 60 -5.88 4.91 14.47
CA ALA A 60 -5.64 4.92 15.92
C ALA A 60 -5.76 3.53 16.58
N GLY A 61 -6.19 2.52 15.81
CA GLY A 61 -6.45 1.17 16.30
C GLY A 61 -5.39 0.15 15.87
N LEU A 62 -5.32 -0.97 16.61
CA LEU A 62 -4.51 -2.14 16.23
C LEU A 62 -5.09 -2.90 15.04
N HIS A 63 -6.38 -2.70 14.75
CA HIS A 63 -7.12 -3.31 13.65
C HIS A 63 -7.80 -2.22 12.84
N GLU A 64 -7.47 -2.15 11.54
CA GLU A 64 -7.98 -1.09 10.67
C GLU A 64 -9.33 -1.46 10.06
N ILE A 65 -10.23 -0.48 9.97
CA ILE A 65 -11.51 -0.60 9.28
C ILE A 65 -11.56 0.43 8.16
N ILE A 66 -11.58 -0.05 6.92
CA ILE A 66 -11.76 0.76 5.72
C ILE A 66 -13.24 0.75 5.36
N GLU A 67 -13.91 1.88 5.51
CA GLU A 67 -15.33 2.03 5.16
C GLU A 67 -15.52 2.41 3.69
N VAL A 68 -16.52 1.82 3.04
CA VAL A 68 -16.89 2.10 1.64
C VAL A 68 -18.39 2.37 1.49
N ASP A 69 -18.73 3.36 0.67
CA ASP A 69 -20.12 3.64 0.30
C ASP A 69 -20.63 2.56 -0.66
N PRO A 70 -21.66 1.76 -0.30
CA PRO A 70 -22.23 0.74 -1.18
C PRO A 70 -22.70 1.27 -2.54
N ASN A 71 -23.08 2.55 -2.61
CA ASN A 71 -23.68 3.15 -3.81
C ASN A 71 -22.63 3.73 -4.77
N ALA A 72 -21.36 3.81 -4.36
CA ALA A 72 -20.30 4.37 -5.19
C ALA A 72 -19.94 3.48 -6.40
N GLY A 73 -20.35 2.20 -6.39
CA GLY A 73 -20.09 1.22 -7.45
C GLY A 73 -18.66 0.69 -7.49
N TRP A 74 -17.67 1.54 -7.21
CA TRP A 74 -16.26 1.20 -7.12
C TRP A 74 -15.57 1.94 -5.97
N ALA A 75 -14.61 1.28 -5.32
CA ALA A 75 -13.67 1.95 -4.42
C ALA A 75 -12.25 1.85 -4.98
N SER A 76 -11.47 2.91 -4.82
CA SER A 76 -10.05 2.93 -5.15
C SER A 76 -9.22 2.87 -3.87
N LEU A 77 -8.28 1.95 -3.83
CA LEU A 77 -7.35 1.74 -2.72
C LEU A 77 -5.93 2.05 -3.20
N LYS A 78 -5.18 2.80 -2.39
CA LYS A 78 -3.75 3.06 -2.62
C LYS A 78 -2.93 2.27 -1.61
N LEU A 79 -2.18 1.31 -2.11
CA LEU A 79 -1.38 0.37 -1.35
C LEU A 79 0.07 0.82 -1.39
N ILE A 80 0.72 0.90 -0.24
CA ILE A 80 2.14 1.27 -0.12
C ILE A 80 2.84 0.15 0.64
N SER A 81 3.79 -0.52 0.01
CA SER A 81 4.61 -1.51 0.70
C SER A 81 5.82 -0.85 1.35
N ALA A 82 5.76 -0.73 2.67
CA ALA A 82 6.88 -0.35 3.52
C ALA A 82 7.60 -1.58 4.11
N ALA A 83 7.33 -2.78 3.60
CA ALA A 83 7.98 -4.01 4.07
C ALA A 83 9.49 -3.96 3.79
N SER A 84 10.33 -4.39 4.73
CA SER A 84 11.80 -4.37 4.54
C SER A 84 12.32 -5.57 3.72
N LEU A 85 12.02 -6.80 4.15
CA LEU A 85 12.55 -8.04 3.55
C LEU A 85 11.44 -9.04 3.16
N LYS A 86 10.17 -8.62 3.23
CA LYS A 86 9.01 -9.52 3.08
C LYS A 86 8.21 -9.20 1.82
N SER A 87 7.73 -10.25 1.16
CA SER A 87 6.89 -10.15 -0.02
C SER A 87 5.46 -10.42 0.40
N LEU A 88 4.72 -9.33 0.56
CA LEU A 88 3.37 -9.35 1.07
C LEU A 88 2.37 -9.48 -0.09
N MET A 89 1.24 -10.12 0.17
CA MET A 89 0.12 -10.20 -0.76
C MET A 89 -1.07 -9.50 -0.13
N PHE A 90 -1.57 -8.44 -0.75
CA PHE A 90 -2.79 -7.80 -0.32
C PHE A 90 -3.99 -8.33 -1.10
N LEU A 91 -5.06 -8.68 -0.39
CA LEU A 91 -6.33 -9.06 -0.99
C LEU A 91 -7.51 -8.74 -0.06
N ILE A 92 -8.70 -8.73 -0.64
CA ILE A 92 -9.95 -8.61 0.09
C ILE A 92 -10.81 -9.82 -0.23
N ASP A 93 -11.29 -10.49 0.79
CA ASP A 93 -12.16 -11.64 0.63
C ASP A 93 -13.37 -11.29 -0.25
N GLU A 94 -13.68 -12.19 -1.18
CA GLU A 94 -14.79 -12.09 -2.13
C GLU A 94 -14.73 -10.90 -3.11
N HIS A 95 -13.72 -10.02 -3.06
CA HIS A 95 -13.58 -8.85 -3.93
C HIS A 95 -12.35 -8.96 -4.84
N PRO A 96 -12.54 -9.23 -6.14
CA PRO A 96 -11.48 -9.09 -7.13
C PRO A 96 -10.95 -7.66 -7.17
N MET A 97 -9.64 -7.53 -7.32
CA MET A 97 -8.94 -6.25 -7.43
C MET A 97 -8.41 -6.03 -8.84
N TYR A 98 -8.47 -4.79 -9.30
CA TYR A 98 -7.99 -4.37 -10.61
C TYR A 98 -6.94 -3.28 -10.44
N ILE A 99 -5.67 -3.61 -10.66
CA ILE A 99 -4.57 -2.63 -10.60
C ILE A 99 -4.66 -1.69 -11.81
N TYR A 100 -4.53 -0.39 -11.55
CA TYR A 100 -4.49 0.63 -12.60
C TYR A 100 -3.31 1.61 -12.48
N GLU A 101 -2.60 1.62 -11.35
CA GLU A 101 -1.42 2.47 -11.11
C GLU A 101 -0.32 1.66 -10.40
N VAL A 102 0.94 1.84 -10.81
CA VAL A 102 2.14 1.36 -10.11
C VAL A 102 3.14 2.51 -10.02
N ASP A 103 3.58 2.88 -8.81
CA ASP A 103 4.53 3.96 -8.53
C ASP A 103 4.18 5.32 -9.19
N ALA A 104 2.89 5.70 -9.20
CA ALA A 104 2.38 6.90 -9.88
C ALA A 104 2.41 6.87 -11.42
N CYS A 105 2.58 5.69 -12.02
CA CYS A 105 2.44 5.44 -13.45
C CYS A 105 1.22 4.55 -13.74
N LEU A 106 0.43 4.89 -14.77
CA LEU A 106 -0.71 4.07 -15.23
C LEU A 106 -0.22 2.76 -15.87
N TYR A 107 -0.64 1.59 -15.36
CA TYR A 107 -0.15 0.30 -15.85
C TYR A 107 -1.08 -0.91 -15.56
N THR A 108 -0.91 -1.99 -16.34
CA THR A 108 -1.69 -3.27 -16.38
C THR A 108 -0.90 -4.47 -15.79
N PRO A 109 -1.54 -5.57 -15.38
CA PRO A 109 -1.41 -6.19 -14.04
C PRO A 109 -0.13 -6.99 -13.70
N LEU A 110 0.25 -6.94 -12.41
CA LEU A 110 1.10 -7.90 -11.67
C LEU A 110 0.49 -8.18 -10.29
N PRO A 111 0.46 -9.43 -9.77
CA PRO A 111 -0.17 -9.77 -8.48
C PRO A 111 0.78 -9.75 -7.26
N THR A 112 2.03 -9.28 -7.41
CA THR A 112 3.00 -9.27 -6.29
C THR A 112 3.30 -7.84 -5.88
N ILE A 113 3.05 -7.52 -4.61
CA ILE A 113 3.43 -6.24 -4.01
C ILE A 113 4.89 -6.35 -3.56
N TYR A 114 5.77 -5.65 -4.26
CA TYR A 114 7.18 -5.60 -3.90
C TYR A 114 7.46 -4.46 -2.91
N THR A 115 8.47 -4.65 -2.05
CA THR A 115 9.00 -3.60 -1.18
C THR A 115 9.30 -2.31 -1.95
N GLY A 116 8.86 -1.17 -1.38
CA GLY A 116 9.07 0.16 -1.96
C GLY A 116 8.13 0.48 -3.13
N LYS A 117 7.28 -0.45 -3.55
CA LYS A 117 6.28 -0.20 -4.60
C LYS A 117 4.98 0.34 -4.01
N ARG A 118 4.33 1.20 -4.80
CA ARG A 118 2.99 1.71 -4.57
C ARG A 118 2.08 1.19 -5.68
N TYR A 119 0.88 0.78 -5.32
CA TYR A 119 -0.13 0.31 -6.27
C TYR A 119 -1.43 1.05 -6.02
N ALA A 120 -2.15 1.40 -7.08
CA ALA A 120 -3.57 1.75 -6.95
C ALA A 120 -4.42 0.65 -7.57
N ALA A 121 -5.39 0.18 -6.78
CA ALA A 121 -6.30 -0.90 -7.14
C ALA A 121 -7.74 -0.43 -7.02
N MET A 122 -8.58 -0.80 -7.97
CA MET A 122 -10.03 -0.66 -7.85
C MET A 122 -10.67 -1.98 -7.42
N ILE A 123 -11.71 -1.88 -6.59
CA ILE A 123 -12.59 -2.98 -6.23
C ILE A 123 -14.03 -2.61 -6.59
N LYS A 124 -14.79 -3.59 -7.08
CA LYS A 124 -16.21 -3.39 -7.41
C LYS A 124 -17.08 -3.61 -6.18
N LEU A 125 -17.94 -2.65 -5.86
CA LEU A 125 -18.78 -2.64 -4.66
C LEU A 125 -20.15 -3.29 -4.88
N GLY A 126 -20.15 -4.51 -5.43
CA GLY A 126 -21.38 -5.22 -5.82
C GLY A 126 -21.76 -6.40 -4.92
N LYS A 127 -21.16 -6.48 -3.73
CA LYS A 127 -21.36 -7.61 -2.80
C LYS A 127 -22.41 -7.27 -1.73
N PRO A 128 -22.97 -8.28 -1.03
CA PRO A 128 -23.83 -8.02 0.12
C PRO A 128 -23.18 -7.05 1.10
N TRP A 129 -23.95 -6.13 1.69
CA TRP A 129 -23.41 -5.11 2.57
C TRP A 129 -23.09 -5.73 3.93
N LYS A 130 -21.84 -6.13 4.11
CA LYS A 130 -21.29 -6.74 5.33
C LYS A 130 -19.80 -6.45 5.47
N ASP A 131 -19.21 -6.93 6.56
CA ASP A 131 -17.76 -6.89 6.76
C ASP A 131 -17.06 -7.97 5.92
N TYR A 132 -15.98 -7.58 5.25
CA TYR A 132 -15.09 -8.45 4.50
C TYR A 132 -13.67 -8.38 5.05
N THR A 133 -13.03 -9.53 5.19
CA THR A 133 -11.65 -9.58 5.70
C THR A 133 -10.68 -9.12 4.61
N ILE A 134 -9.86 -8.12 4.94
CA ILE A 134 -8.65 -7.76 4.21
C ILE A 134 -7.52 -8.63 4.77
N ARG A 135 -6.74 -9.26 3.88
CA ARG A 135 -5.64 -10.15 4.24
C ARG A 135 -4.36 -9.65 3.62
N ASP A 136 -3.29 -9.68 4.42
CA ASP A 136 -1.94 -9.33 4.00
C ASP A 136 -0.93 -10.40 4.45
N PRO A 137 -1.01 -11.65 3.95
CA PRO A 137 -0.04 -12.70 4.28
C PRO A 137 1.32 -12.50 3.57
N ASP A 138 2.39 -12.90 4.25
CA ASP A 138 3.68 -13.17 3.63
C ASP A 138 3.57 -14.38 2.72
N THR A 139 4.18 -14.28 1.55
CA THR A 139 4.16 -15.32 0.52
C THR A 139 5.43 -16.17 0.50
N GLN A 140 6.43 -15.83 1.32
CA GLN A 140 7.72 -16.53 1.39
C GLN A 140 7.83 -17.50 2.58
N GLY A 141 8.78 -18.45 2.48
CA GLY A 141 8.88 -19.62 3.35
C GLY A 141 9.64 -19.45 4.66
N ASP A 142 10.30 -18.31 4.89
CA ASP A 142 11.22 -18.16 6.03
C ASP A 142 10.48 -17.98 7.37
N GLN A 143 9.41 -17.16 7.38
CA GLN A 143 8.59 -16.90 8.55
C GLN A 143 7.18 -16.46 8.12
N ILE A 144 6.15 -17.15 8.58
CA ILE A 144 4.75 -16.80 8.27
C ILE A 144 4.32 -15.61 9.12
N ILE A 145 4.05 -14.48 8.45
CA ILE A 145 3.48 -13.27 9.04
C ILE A 145 2.20 -12.97 8.25
N SER A 146 1.14 -12.54 8.93
CA SER A 146 -0.09 -12.11 8.26
C SER A 146 -0.71 -10.92 8.97
N GLY A 147 -1.00 -9.88 8.19
CA GLY A 147 -1.81 -8.74 8.61
C GLY A 147 -3.29 -8.94 8.26
N PHE A 148 -4.16 -8.34 9.07
CA PHE A 148 -5.60 -8.35 8.85
C PHE A 148 -6.18 -6.95 9.06
N ALA A 149 -7.21 -6.63 8.27
CA ALA A 149 -8.05 -5.45 8.42
C ALA A 149 -9.47 -5.79 7.96
N THR A 150 -10.41 -4.85 8.10
CA THR A 150 -11.79 -5.01 7.67
C THR A 150 -12.13 -4.02 6.56
N LEU A 151 -12.73 -4.49 5.47
CA LEU A 151 -13.49 -3.65 4.55
C LEU A 151 -14.96 -3.68 5.01
N ARG A 152 -15.51 -2.52 5.38
CA ARG A 152 -16.89 -2.39 5.86
C ARG A 152 -17.71 -1.59 4.88
N TYR A 153 -18.84 -2.15 4.43
CA TYR A 153 -19.86 -1.35 3.77
C TYR A 153 -20.54 -0.44 4.80
N GLN A 154 -20.65 0.85 4.48
CA GLN A 154 -21.33 1.83 5.35
C GLN A 154 -22.73 1.35 5.75
N ASP A 155 -23.12 1.69 6.98
CA ASP A 155 -24.39 1.30 7.61
C ASP A 155 -24.62 -0.21 7.81
N SER A 156 -23.68 -1.07 7.41
CA SER A 156 -23.76 -2.49 7.71
C SER A 156 -23.36 -2.79 9.15
N GLN A 157 -24.11 -3.71 9.76
CA GLN A 157 -23.80 -4.35 11.04
C GLN A 157 -23.55 -5.86 10.88
N ASP A 158 -23.57 -6.36 9.65
CA ASP A 158 -23.38 -7.78 9.37
C ASP A 158 -21.88 -8.13 9.44
N THR A 159 -21.52 -8.91 10.46
CA THR A 159 -20.16 -9.38 10.72
C THR A 159 -19.97 -10.85 10.36
N THR A 160 -20.88 -11.42 9.56
CA THR A 160 -20.79 -12.82 9.12
C THR A 160 -19.49 -13.06 8.36
N PRO A 161 -18.69 -14.08 8.73
CA PRO A 161 -17.38 -14.32 8.13
C PRO A 161 -17.39 -14.35 6.60
N SER A 162 -16.41 -13.67 6.00
CA SER A 162 -16.19 -13.69 4.56
C SER A 162 -15.51 -14.98 4.09
N GLN A 163 -15.68 -15.31 2.82
CA GLN A 163 -15.02 -16.47 2.21
C GLN A 163 -13.59 -16.11 1.76
N PRO A 164 -12.55 -16.74 2.34
CA PRO A 164 -11.16 -16.43 2.01
C PRO A 164 -10.80 -16.82 0.59
N TYR A 165 -9.99 -16.02 -0.09
CA TYR A 165 -9.26 -16.48 -1.29
C TYR A 165 -7.99 -17.25 -0.92
N VAL A 166 -7.28 -16.80 0.12
CA VAL A 166 -6.06 -17.44 0.63
C VAL A 166 -6.14 -17.68 2.14
N ASN A 167 -5.39 -18.68 2.61
CA ASN A 167 -5.26 -18.98 4.03
C ASN A 167 -4.21 -18.06 4.72
N TYR A 168 -4.01 -18.26 6.02
CA TYR A 168 -3.05 -17.50 6.84
C TYR A 168 -1.61 -17.48 6.27
N GLY A 169 -1.21 -18.55 5.57
CA GLY A 169 0.12 -18.67 4.96
C GLY A 169 0.17 -18.31 3.48
N GLY A 170 -0.80 -17.53 2.98
CA GLY A 170 -0.82 -17.05 1.59
C GLY A 170 -1.09 -18.13 0.54
N ARG A 171 -1.53 -19.34 0.94
CA ARG A 171 -1.88 -20.40 -0.01
C ARG A 171 -3.34 -20.31 -0.40
N ASN A 172 -3.64 -20.57 -1.68
CA ASN A 172 -5.01 -20.62 -2.19
C ASN A 172 -5.88 -21.56 -1.37
N THR A 173 -7.09 -21.10 -1.08
CA THR A 173 -8.17 -21.95 -0.56
C THR A 173 -8.93 -22.59 -1.74
N PRO A 174 -9.93 -23.45 -1.50
CA PRO A 174 -10.78 -23.99 -2.56
C PRO A 174 -11.59 -22.92 -3.32
N ALA A 175 -11.70 -21.70 -2.79
CA ALA A 175 -12.24 -20.56 -3.53
C ALA A 175 -11.20 -20.11 -4.56
N VAL A 176 -11.59 -20.14 -5.84
CA VAL A 176 -10.70 -19.88 -6.99
C VAL A 176 -10.06 -18.50 -6.87
N PHE A 177 -8.77 -18.48 -6.51
CA PHE A 177 -7.87 -17.36 -6.79
C PHE A 177 -7.21 -17.62 -8.14
N THR A 178 -7.45 -16.74 -9.11
CA THR A 178 -6.66 -16.68 -10.34
C THR A 178 -5.60 -15.60 -10.12
N PRO A 179 -4.32 -15.95 -9.93
CA PRO A 179 -3.25 -14.96 -9.95
C PRO A 179 -3.31 -14.21 -11.28
N LEU A 180 -3.10 -12.90 -11.26
CA LEU A 180 -2.97 -12.14 -12.51
C LEU A 180 -1.74 -12.68 -13.28
N ASP A 181 -1.98 -13.25 -14.46
CA ASP A 181 -0.95 -13.78 -15.35
C ASP A 181 -0.19 -12.61 -16.00
N ASP A 182 1.12 -12.57 -15.76
CA ASP A 182 2.06 -11.55 -16.20
C ASP A 182 2.71 -11.88 -17.56
N LYS A 183 2.45 -13.07 -18.12
CA LYS A 183 3.17 -13.57 -19.30
C LYS A 183 2.67 -13.03 -20.66
N GLY A 184 1.79 -12.03 -20.68
CA GLY A 184 1.18 -11.56 -21.93
C GLY A 184 0.96 -10.05 -22.07
N ILE A 185 1.38 -9.23 -21.10
CA ILE A 185 0.97 -7.82 -21.06
C ILE A 185 2.21 -6.92 -21.05
N MET A 186 2.76 -6.69 -22.25
CA MET A 186 3.63 -5.54 -22.51
C MET A 186 2.76 -4.27 -22.58
N PRO A 187 3.21 -3.12 -22.06
CA PRO A 187 2.51 -1.86 -22.26
C PRO A 187 2.52 -1.50 -23.75
N PRO A 188 1.46 -0.86 -24.28
CA PRO A 188 1.63 -0.09 -25.49
C PRO A 188 2.58 1.07 -25.15
N TYR A 189 3.82 0.97 -25.62
CA TYR A 189 4.71 2.13 -25.68
C TYR A 189 3.98 3.28 -26.39
N LEU A 190 3.97 4.45 -25.76
CA LEU A 190 3.71 5.72 -26.43
C LEU A 190 4.71 5.83 -27.59
N ARG A 191 4.20 5.96 -28.82
CA ARG A 191 4.99 6.40 -29.98
C ARG A 191 5.29 7.88 -29.87
#